data_AF-A0A840YL96-F1
#
_entry.id   AF-A0A840YL96-F1
#
_cell.length_a   1.000
_cell.length_b   1.000
_cell.length_c   1.000
_cell.angle_alpha   90.00
_cell.angle_beta   90.00
_cell.angle_gamma   90.00
#
_symmetry.space_group_name_H-M   'P 1'
#
loop_
_entity.id
_entity.type
_entity.pdbx_description
1 polymer ?
#
loop_
_entity_poly.entity_id
_entity_poly.type
_entity_poly.pdbx_seq_one_letter_code
_entity_poly.pdbx_strand_id
1 'polypeptide(L)'
;MIRASLLLLPVLFAACDGEPPAHLRVAGGDPARGRAVALEYGCGACHVIPGVRGAVSWAGPPLTEWARRGYLAGHLPNSPENLIAWLRDPQAIAPGSAMPNLGLSEAEARDTAAYLFTLGAGRVPQVPAGLPLGPKEAGPREEPRIRPRA
;
A
#
# COMPACT_ATOMS: atom_id res chain seq x y z
N MET A 1 31.85 51.34 -12.34
CA MET A 1 31.68 50.04 -13.04
C MET A 1 31.67 48.93 -12.00
N ILE A 2 30.52 48.46 -11.53
CA ILE A 2 30.43 47.21 -10.76
C ILE A 2 29.13 46.51 -11.19
N ARG A 3 29.25 45.52 -12.07
CA ARG A 3 28.15 44.62 -12.45
C ARG A 3 28.11 43.51 -11.42
N ALA A 4 27.16 43.58 -10.48
CA ALA A 4 26.88 42.49 -9.56
C ALA A 4 26.06 41.42 -10.31
N SER A 5 26.76 40.43 -10.85
CA SER A 5 26.12 39.24 -11.41
C SER A 5 25.57 38.39 -10.26
N LEU A 6 24.27 38.48 -10.04
CA LEU A 6 23.53 37.55 -9.18
C LEU A 6 23.48 36.18 -9.86
N LEU A 7 24.37 35.28 -9.46
CA LEU A 7 24.29 33.86 -9.75
C LEU A 7 23.08 33.29 -8.97
N LEU A 8 21.95 33.12 -9.67
CA LEU A 8 20.83 32.32 -9.20
C LEU A 8 21.29 30.85 -9.15
N LEU A 9 21.68 30.38 -7.96
CA LEU A 9 21.83 28.96 -7.69
C LEU A 9 20.44 28.31 -7.73
N PRO A 10 20.17 27.33 -8.60
CA PRO A 10 18.90 26.62 -8.55
C PRO A 10 18.88 25.79 -7.27
N VAL A 11 17.99 26.15 -6.35
CA VAL A 11 17.68 25.33 -5.18
C VAL A 11 16.95 24.09 -5.69
N LEU A 12 17.68 22.98 -5.83
CA LEU A 12 17.11 21.66 -6.03
C LEU A 12 16.34 21.28 -4.76
N PHE A 13 15.05 21.62 -4.72
CA PHE A 13 14.12 20.98 -3.80
C PHE A 13 13.99 19.52 -4.25
N ALA A 14 14.86 18.65 -3.73
CA ALA A 14 14.61 17.22 -3.73
C ALA A 14 13.40 16.97 -2.84
N ALA A 15 12.20 17.05 -3.42
CA ALA A 15 11.01 16.50 -2.81
C ALA A 15 11.21 14.98 -2.76
N CYS A 16 11.65 14.48 -1.61
CA CYS A 16 11.51 13.06 -1.30
C CYS A 16 10.00 12.81 -1.12
N ASP A 17 9.28 12.66 -2.22
CA ASP A 17 7.92 12.14 -2.16
C ASP A 17 7.96 10.80 -1.43
N GLY A 18 6.95 10.58 -0.58
CA GLY A 18 6.90 9.52 0.42
C GLY A 18 6.98 8.11 -0.19
N GLU A 19 8.19 7.69 -0.54
CA GLU A 19 8.50 6.35 -1.00
C GLU A 19 8.06 5.35 0.07
N PRO A 20 7.39 4.24 -0.32
CA PRO A 20 7.02 3.21 0.62
C PRO A 20 8.26 2.73 1.39
N PRO A 21 8.14 2.48 2.71
CA PRO A 21 9.16 1.77 3.46
C PRO A 21 9.64 0.52 2.74
N ALA A 22 10.90 0.14 2.96
CA ALA A 22 11.52 -0.96 2.22
C ALA A 22 10.70 -2.26 2.20
N HIS A 23 10.00 -2.59 3.31
CA HIS A 23 9.17 -3.79 3.43
C HIS A 23 7.84 -3.72 2.66
N LEU A 24 7.44 -2.53 2.19
CA LEU A 24 6.25 -2.32 1.35
C LEU A 24 6.59 -2.12 -0.12
N ARG A 25 7.89 -2.11 -0.48
CA ARG A 25 8.32 -2.00 -1.87
C ARG A 25 8.03 -3.29 -2.61
N VAL A 26 7.41 -3.17 -3.77
CA VAL A 26 7.08 -4.31 -4.63
C VAL A 26 8.17 -4.51 -5.67
N ALA A 27 8.92 -5.61 -5.57
CA ALA A 27 9.99 -5.90 -6.52
C ALA A 27 9.46 -6.02 -7.95
N GLY A 28 10.05 -5.25 -8.87
CA GLY A 28 9.66 -5.20 -10.28
C GLY A 28 8.34 -4.50 -10.57
N GLY A 29 7.69 -3.89 -9.56
CA GLY A 29 6.46 -3.10 -9.75
C GLY A 29 6.74 -1.64 -10.07
N ASP A 30 5.91 -1.06 -10.94
CA ASP A 30 5.92 0.35 -11.33
C ASP A 30 4.58 1.02 -10.92
N PRO A 31 4.61 1.95 -9.95
CA PRO A 31 3.41 2.65 -9.49
C PRO A 31 2.65 3.41 -10.59
N ALA A 32 3.35 3.94 -11.60
CA ALA A 32 2.69 4.69 -12.67
C ALA A 32 1.88 3.77 -13.57
N ARG A 33 2.43 2.59 -13.90
CA ARG A 33 1.70 1.54 -14.61
C ARG A 33 0.58 0.96 -13.76
N GLY A 34 0.79 0.78 -12.47
CA GLY A 34 -0.22 0.29 -11.54
C GLY A 34 -1.45 1.18 -11.46
N ARG A 35 -1.27 2.50 -11.48
CA ARG A 35 -2.38 3.45 -11.56
C ARG A 35 -3.17 3.31 -12.86
N ALA A 36 -2.49 3.04 -13.98
CA ALA A 36 -3.15 2.82 -15.26
C ALA A 36 -3.96 1.51 -15.25
N VAL A 37 -3.38 0.42 -14.73
CA VAL A 37 -4.08 -0.87 -14.53
C VAL A 37 -5.33 -0.68 -13.67
N ALA A 38 -5.24 0.05 -12.55
CA ALA A 38 -6.39 0.30 -11.67
C ALA A 38 -7.53 1.07 -12.37
N LEU A 39 -7.20 1.92 -13.33
CA LEU A 39 -8.19 2.61 -14.17
C LEU A 39 -8.79 1.65 -15.20
N GLU A 40 -7.96 0.91 -15.93
CA GLU A 40 -8.34 0.04 -17.04
C GLU A 40 -9.20 -1.15 -16.59
N TYR A 41 -8.81 -1.79 -15.48
CA TYR A 41 -9.54 -2.94 -14.93
C TYR A 41 -10.72 -2.53 -14.03
N GLY A 42 -11.07 -1.25 -13.99
CA GLY A 42 -12.29 -0.77 -13.35
C GLY A 42 -12.30 -0.86 -11.82
N CYS A 43 -11.14 -0.84 -11.15
CA CYS A 43 -11.07 -0.85 -9.69
C CYS A 43 -11.90 0.28 -9.05
N GLY A 44 -12.00 1.42 -9.74
CA GLY A 44 -12.80 2.57 -9.33
C GLY A 44 -14.32 2.36 -9.29
N ALA A 45 -14.84 1.30 -9.93
CA ALA A 45 -16.26 0.94 -9.84
C ALA A 45 -16.68 0.57 -8.41
N CYS A 46 -15.74 0.05 -7.61
CA CYS A 46 -15.98 -0.34 -6.22
C CYS A 46 -15.25 0.53 -5.21
N HIS A 47 -14.07 1.05 -5.54
CA HIS A 47 -13.20 1.69 -4.56
C HIS A 47 -13.01 3.20 -4.80
N VAL A 48 -12.82 3.95 -3.71
CA VAL A 48 -12.21 5.28 -3.74
C VAL A 48 -10.70 5.12 -3.88
N ILE A 49 -10.11 5.72 -4.94
CA ILE A 49 -8.68 5.58 -5.24
C ILE A 49 -8.07 6.93 -5.65
N PRO A 50 -7.21 7.55 -4.81
CA PRO A 50 -6.58 8.84 -5.12
C PRO A 50 -5.72 8.80 -6.38
N GLY A 51 -6.05 9.61 -7.39
CA GLY A 51 -5.30 9.69 -8.64
C GLY A 51 -5.81 8.78 -9.76
N VAL A 52 -6.84 7.95 -9.50
CA VAL A 52 -7.58 7.23 -10.54
C VAL A 52 -8.85 8.00 -10.88
N ARG A 53 -9.04 8.35 -12.15
CA ARG A 53 -10.20 9.13 -12.60
C ARG A 53 -11.50 8.36 -12.34
N GLY A 54 -12.47 9.01 -11.70
CA GLY A 54 -13.79 8.43 -11.45
C GLY A 54 -13.84 7.38 -10.33
N ALA A 55 -12.72 7.07 -9.69
CA ALA A 55 -12.65 6.14 -8.56
C ALA A 55 -13.12 6.80 -7.26
N VAL A 56 -14.44 6.95 -7.12
CA VAL A 56 -15.12 7.59 -5.98
C VAL A 56 -16.19 6.69 -5.34
N SER A 57 -16.22 5.41 -5.71
CA SER A 57 -17.19 4.44 -5.24
C SER A 57 -16.86 3.92 -3.84
N TRP A 58 -17.90 3.64 -3.05
CA TRP A 58 -17.80 3.10 -1.69
C TRP A 58 -18.38 1.68 -1.58
N ALA A 59 -18.65 1.00 -2.71
CA ALA A 59 -19.14 -0.37 -2.70
C ALA A 59 -18.10 -1.34 -2.08
N GLY A 60 -16.81 -1.04 -2.28
CA GLY A 60 -15.68 -1.61 -1.55
C GLY A 60 -15.03 -0.57 -0.62
N PRO A 61 -14.16 -1.02 0.30
CA PRO A 61 -13.48 -0.11 1.24
C PRO A 61 -12.52 0.85 0.52
N PRO A 62 -12.39 2.12 0.95
CA PRO A 62 -11.56 3.12 0.27
C PRO A 62 -10.07 2.78 0.34
N LEU A 63 -9.32 2.87 -0.77
CA LEU A 63 -7.90 2.50 -0.83
C LEU A 63 -6.94 3.66 -0.50
N THR A 64 -7.47 4.79 -0.02
CA THR A 64 -6.74 6.05 0.15
C THR A 64 -5.49 5.98 1.02
N GLU A 65 -5.47 5.09 2.02
CA GLU A 65 -4.40 4.91 3.00
C GLU A 65 -3.89 3.48 3.04
N TRP A 66 -3.82 2.83 1.88
CA TRP A 66 -3.51 1.41 1.78
C TRP A 66 -2.22 1.02 2.50
N ALA A 67 -1.15 1.82 2.38
CA ALA A 67 0.16 1.52 2.97
C ALA A 67 0.14 1.40 4.50
N ARG A 68 -0.88 1.98 5.17
CA ARG A 68 -1.03 1.94 6.62
C ARG A 68 -1.83 0.75 7.13
N ARG A 69 -2.43 -0.04 6.23
CA ARG A 69 -3.25 -1.19 6.62
C ARG A 69 -2.35 -2.34 7.06
N GLY A 70 -2.68 -2.95 8.20
CA GLY A 70 -2.00 -4.16 8.67
C GLY A 70 -2.50 -5.44 7.99
N TYR A 71 -3.75 -5.44 7.50
CA TYR A 71 -4.38 -6.62 6.91
C TYR A 71 -5.12 -6.30 5.61
N LEU A 72 -5.18 -7.28 4.72
CA LEU A 72 -6.01 -7.31 3.51
C LEU A 72 -6.93 -8.56 3.55
N ALA A 73 -8.02 -8.53 2.80
CA ALA A 73 -9.08 -9.56 2.86
C ALA A 73 -9.64 -9.84 4.27
N GLY A 74 -9.40 -8.96 5.24
CA GLY A 74 -9.83 -9.10 6.64
C GLY A 74 -8.95 -10.01 7.50
N HIS A 75 -8.00 -10.76 6.93
CA HIS A 75 -7.24 -11.78 7.68
C HIS A 75 -5.79 -11.99 7.22
N LEU A 76 -5.40 -11.59 6.00
CA LEU A 76 -4.03 -11.73 5.53
C LEU A 76 -3.18 -10.53 5.93
N PRO A 77 -1.94 -10.71 6.41
CA PRO A 77 -1.01 -9.59 6.58
C PRO A 77 -0.84 -8.81 5.27
N ASN A 78 -0.87 -7.49 5.35
CA ASN A 78 -0.69 -6.62 4.18
C ASN A 78 0.78 -6.54 3.77
N SER A 79 1.25 -7.53 3.03
CA SER A 79 2.59 -7.56 2.41
C SER A 79 2.48 -7.46 0.88
N PRO A 80 3.57 -7.05 0.18
CA PRO A 80 3.67 -7.11 -1.27
C PRO A 80 3.20 -8.44 -1.86
N GLU A 81 3.67 -9.56 -1.32
CA GLU A 81 3.41 -10.91 -1.82
C GLU A 81 1.93 -11.26 -1.69
N ASN A 82 1.35 -11.01 -0.51
CA ASN A 82 -0.05 -11.30 -0.24
C ASN A 82 -0.99 -10.43 -1.09
N LEU A 83 -0.63 -9.15 -1.29
CA LEU A 83 -1.42 -8.27 -2.14
C LEU A 83 -1.36 -8.68 -3.61
N ILE A 84 -0.19 -9.06 -4.12
CA ILE A 84 -0.06 -9.58 -5.50
C ILE A 84 -0.91 -10.83 -5.67
N ALA A 85 -0.85 -11.78 -4.73
CA ALA A 85 -1.66 -12.99 -4.77
C ALA A 85 -3.16 -12.67 -4.77
N TRP A 86 -3.59 -11.75 -3.90
CA TRP A 86 -4.97 -11.28 -3.82
C TRP A 86 -5.46 -10.58 -5.09
N LEU A 87 -4.62 -9.77 -5.73
CA LEU A 87 -4.99 -9.08 -6.96
C LEU A 87 -5.15 -10.05 -8.14
N ARG A 88 -4.42 -11.17 -8.14
CA ARG A 88 -4.50 -12.19 -9.20
C ARG A 88 -5.69 -13.12 -9.03
N ASP A 89 -5.95 -13.59 -7.82
CA ASP A 89 -7.03 -14.55 -7.55
C ASP A 89 -7.67 -14.33 -6.16
N PRO A 90 -8.50 -13.29 -6.02
CA PRO A 90 -9.17 -13.00 -4.75
C PRO A 90 -10.11 -14.13 -4.32
N GLN A 91 -10.72 -14.87 -5.26
CA GLN A 91 -11.63 -15.97 -4.93
C GLN A 91 -10.90 -17.21 -4.40
N ALA A 92 -9.66 -17.47 -4.82
CA ALA A 92 -8.85 -18.54 -4.21
C ALA A 92 -8.47 -18.24 -2.75
N ILE A 93 -8.34 -16.95 -2.39
CA ILE A 93 -7.95 -16.52 -1.05
C ILE A 93 -9.18 -16.37 -0.14
N ALA A 94 -10.23 -15.71 -0.62
CA ALA A 94 -11.48 -15.53 0.10
C ALA A 94 -12.67 -15.91 -0.81
N PRO A 95 -13.02 -17.21 -0.86
CA PRO A 95 -14.15 -17.69 -1.63
C PRO A 95 -15.45 -16.96 -1.25
N GLY A 96 -16.17 -16.45 -2.25
CA GLY A 96 -17.40 -15.70 -2.05
C GLY A 96 -17.21 -14.24 -1.67
N SER A 97 -15.97 -13.72 -1.68
CA SER A 97 -15.74 -12.28 -1.55
C SER A 97 -16.39 -11.51 -2.70
N ALA A 98 -16.79 -10.26 -2.45
CA ALA A 98 -17.38 -9.40 -3.48
C ALA A 98 -16.38 -8.93 -4.55
N MET A 99 -15.07 -9.10 -4.32
CA MET A 99 -14.04 -8.74 -5.30
C MET A 99 -13.89 -9.88 -6.32
N PRO A 100 -14.21 -9.65 -7.61
CA PRO A 100 -14.13 -10.70 -8.63
C PRO A 100 -12.68 -10.95 -9.06
N ASN A 101 -12.45 -12.08 -9.73
CA ASN A 101 -11.18 -12.32 -10.42
C ASN A 101 -11.12 -11.42 -11.66
N LEU A 102 -10.23 -10.41 -11.63
CA LEU A 102 -10.08 -9.42 -12.69
C LEU A 102 -9.23 -9.91 -13.87
N GLY A 103 -8.54 -11.05 -13.71
CA GLY A 103 -7.68 -11.62 -14.76
C GLY A 103 -6.36 -10.88 -14.95
N LEU A 104 -5.86 -10.20 -13.91
CA LEU A 104 -4.56 -9.54 -13.95
C LEU A 104 -3.42 -10.56 -14.14
N SER A 105 -2.47 -10.23 -15.01
CA SER A 105 -1.19 -10.90 -15.07
C SER A 105 -0.37 -10.63 -13.80
N GLU A 106 0.70 -11.40 -13.61
CA GLU A 106 1.61 -11.16 -12.49
C GLU A 106 2.25 -9.77 -12.53
N ALA A 107 2.65 -9.30 -13.71
CA ALA A 107 3.28 -8.00 -13.89
C ALA A 107 2.31 -6.86 -13.54
N GLU A 108 1.06 -6.95 -14.02
CA GLU A 108 0.03 -5.95 -13.71
C GLU A 108 -0.35 -5.95 -12.22
N ALA A 109 -0.39 -7.13 -11.59
CA ALA A 109 -0.62 -7.24 -10.16
C ALA A 109 0.55 -6.63 -9.34
N ARG A 110 1.80 -6.82 -9.77
CA ARG A 110 2.98 -6.17 -9.16
C ARG A 110 2.93 -4.65 -9.30
N ASP A 111 2.64 -4.15 -10.51
CA ASP A 111 2.51 -2.72 -10.77
C ASP A 111 1.38 -2.11 -9.93
N THR A 112 0.22 -2.75 -9.90
CA THR A 112 -0.94 -2.31 -9.10
C THR A 112 -0.60 -2.32 -7.61
N ALA A 113 0.02 -3.37 -7.10
CA ALA A 113 0.46 -3.43 -5.70
C ALA A 113 1.46 -2.31 -5.37
N ALA A 114 2.44 -2.06 -6.25
CA ALA A 114 3.39 -0.96 -6.11
C ALA A 114 2.67 0.38 -5.98
N TYR A 115 1.69 0.65 -6.85
CA TYR A 115 0.87 1.84 -6.78
C TYR A 115 0.09 1.94 -5.47
N LEU A 116 -0.60 0.88 -5.06
CA LEU A 116 -1.38 0.90 -3.82
C LEU A 116 -0.50 1.16 -2.59
N PHE A 117 0.72 0.62 -2.54
CA PHE A 117 1.65 0.91 -1.45
C PHE A 117 2.18 2.34 -1.44
N THR A 118 2.03 3.13 -2.51
CA THR A 118 2.30 4.59 -2.46
C THR A 118 1.22 5.36 -1.70
N LEU A 119 0.00 4.82 -1.61
CA LEU A 119 -1.14 5.49 -1.01
C LEU A 119 -1.02 5.52 0.52
N GLY A 120 -0.67 6.69 1.05
CA GLY A 120 -0.43 6.91 2.48
C GLY A 120 0.98 6.54 2.97
N ALA A 121 1.91 6.20 2.07
CA ALA A 121 3.27 5.77 2.41
C ALA A 121 4.06 6.78 3.25
N GLY A 122 3.94 8.08 2.94
CA GLY A 122 4.61 9.15 3.71
C GLY A 122 4.18 9.25 5.17
N ARG A 123 3.10 8.55 5.57
CA ARG A 123 2.62 8.46 6.96
C ARG A 123 2.97 7.13 7.64
N VAL A 124 3.62 6.21 6.95
CA VAL A 124 4.14 4.99 7.53
C VAL A 124 5.53 5.29 8.11
N PRO A 125 5.76 5.07 9.42
CA PRO A 125 7.08 5.27 10.00
C PRO A 125 8.12 4.38 9.32
N GLN A 126 9.26 4.97 9.00
CA GLN A 126 10.42 4.22 8.52
C GLN A 126 11.06 3.52 9.72
N VAL A 127 10.95 2.19 9.78
CA VAL A 127 11.62 1.39 10.82
C VAL A 127 13.04 1.10 10.37
N PRO A 128 14.09 1.48 11.14
CA PRO A 128 15.46 1.17 10.80
C PRO A 128 15.69 -0.34 10.66
N ALA A 129 16.48 -0.72 9.64
CA ALA A 129 16.95 -2.09 9.52
C ALA A 129 17.77 -2.48 10.77
N GLY A 130 17.54 -3.68 11.29
CA GLY A 130 18.29 -4.19 12.45
C GLY A 130 17.73 -3.81 13.82
N LEU A 131 16.57 -3.16 13.91
CA LEU A 131 15.86 -3.09 15.18
C LEU A 131 15.56 -4.53 15.66
N PRO A 132 15.97 -4.92 16.89
CA PRO A 132 15.63 -6.23 17.41
C PRO A 132 14.10 -6.31 17.48
N LEU A 133 13.51 -7.12 16.59
CA LEU A 133 12.15 -7.57 16.79
C LEU A 133 12.17 -8.26 18.15
N GLY A 134 11.29 -7.82 19.06
CA GLY A 134 11.13 -8.48 20.35
C GLY A 134 10.99 -10.00 20.15
N PRO A 135 11.24 -10.80 21.21
CA PRO A 135 11.33 -12.25 21.10
C PRO A 135 10.20 -12.78 20.21
N LYS A 136 10.56 -13.52 19.14
CA LYS A 136 9.57 -14.16 18.25
C LYS A 136 8.68 -15.14 19.01
N GLU A 137 9.14 -15.54 20.19
CA GLU A 137 8.48 -16.42 21.14
C GLU A 137 7.97 -15.61 22.33
N ALA A 138 6.91 -14.84 22.12
CA ALA A 138 5.95 -14.74 23.20
C ALA A 138 5.31 -16.12 23.28
N GLY A 139 5.45 -16.80 24.42
CA GLY A 139 4.67 -18.00 24.72
C GLY A 139 3.15 -17.74 24.60
N PRO A 140 2.28 -18.68 24.99
CA PRO A 140 0.84 -18.45 24.95
C PRO A 140 0.54 -17.08 25.55
N ARG A 141 -0.05 -16.16 24.77
CA ARG A 141 -0.45 -14.85 25.30
C ARG A 141 -1.40 -15.17 26.43
N GLU A 142 -1.00 -14.88 27.67
CA GLU A 142 -1.91 -15.05 28.79
C GLU A 142 -3.09 -14.10 28.55
N GLU A 143 -4.28 -14.69 28.34
CA GLU A 143 -5.52 -13.96 28.17
C GLU A 143 -5.62 -12.95 29.33
N PRO A 144 -5.80 -11.65 29.08
CA PRO A 144 -5.99 -10.69 30.15
C PRO A 144 -7.17 -11.16 31.01
N ARG A 145 -6.90 -11.64 32.23
CA ARG A 145 -7.95 -11.90 33.22
C ARG A 145 -8.55 -10.55 33.59
N ILE A 146 -9.56 -10.14 32.82
CA ILE A 146 -10.41 -8.99 33.16
C ILE A 146 -11.12 -9.39 34.45
N ARG A 147 -10.64 -8.89 35.60
CA ARG A 147 -11.36 -9.05 36.85
C ARG A 147 -12.71 -8.33 36.67
N PRO A 148 -13.84 -8.99 36.96
CA PRO A 148 -15.11 -8.28 37.00
C PRO A 148 -14.99 -7.13 38.01
N ARG A 149 -15.46 -5.94 37.62
CA ARG A 149 -15.63 -4.85 38.57
C ARG A 149 -16.70 -5.29 39.58
N ALA A 150 -16.33 -5.28 40.86
CA ALA A 150 -17.25 -5.50 41.97
C ALA A 150 -18.25 -4.35 42.08
#